data_AF-A0A7R9F6N4-F1
#
_entry.id   AF-A0A7R9F6N4-F1
#
_cell.length_a   1.000
_cell.length_b   1.000
_cell.length_c   1.000
_cell.angle_alpha   90.00
_cell.angle_beta   90.00
_cell.angle_gamma   90.00
#
_symmetry.space_group_name_H-M   'P 1'
#
loop_
_entity.id
_entity.type
_entity.pdbx_description
1 polymer ?
#
loop_
_entity_poly.entity_id
_entity_poly.type
_entity_poly.pdbx_seq_one_letter_code
_entity_poly.pdbx_strand_id
1 'polypeptide(L)'
;MGCCASKAKLETSVPRSESGNKSESSNMVDAAVLEKLESGYAKLAASDSKSLLKKYLTKEIFDNLKTKKTSFGSTLLDVIQSGLENHDSGVGIYAPDAEAYTLFSDLFDPIIEDYHGGFKKTDKHPPKEWGDVDTLGNLDPNGEFIISTRVRCGRSLEGYPFNPCLTEAQYKEMEDKVSKTLSGLEGELKGKFHPLTGMDKTTQQQLIDDHFLFKEGDRFLQAANACRYWPSGRGIYHNDNKTFLVWCNEEDHLRIISMQPGGDLGQVYRRLVTAVNDIEKRIPFSHHDRLGFLTFCPSNLGTTVRASVHIKVPKLAANRSKLEEVAGKFNLQVC
;
A
#
# COMPACT_ATOMS: atom_id res chain seq x y z
N MET A 1 -59.68 24.87 41.41
CA MET A 1 -58.49 25.72 41.64
C MET A 1 -57.34 25.00 40.96
N GLY A 2 -56.99 25.26 39.71
CA GLY A 2 -56.67 26.57 39.15
C GLY A 2 -55.15 26.61 38.97
N CYS A 3 -54.66 26.13 37.83
CA CYS A 3 -53.42 26.65 37.26
C CYS A 3 -53.37 26.35 35.75
N CYS A 4 -53.58 27.41 34.97
CA CYS A 4 -53.36 27.47 33.54
C CYS A 4 -51.89 27.27 33.20
N ALA A 5 -51.59 26.53 32.14
CA ALA A 5 -50.46 26.84 31.27
C ALA A 5 -50.79 26.42 29.83
N SER A 6 -51.06 27.46 29.05
CA SER A 6 -51.27 27.55 27.61
C SER A 6 -50.27 26.76 26.76
N LYS A 7 -50.80 25.99 25.80
CA LYS A 7 -50.06 25.46 24.64
C LYS A 7 -49.72 26.62 23.70
N ALA A 8 -48.46 27.05 23.69
CA ALA A 8 -47.92 27.89 22.64
C ALA A 8 -47.25 27.00 21.59
N LYS A 9 -47.83 26.96 20.38
CA LYS A 9 -47.13 26.52 19.16
C LYS A 9 -46.08 27.58 18.84
N LEU A 10 -44.80 27.27 19.04
CA LEU A 10 -43.73 28.03 18.39
C LEU A 10 -43.55 27.48 16.98
N GLU A 11 -44.11 28.20 16.01
CA GLU A 11 -43.63 28.21 14.64
C GLU A 11 -42.24 28.86 14.65
N THR A 12 -41.19 28.07 14.41
CA THR A 12 -39.88 28.62 14.05
C THR A 12 -39.72 28.50 12.54
N SER A 13 -39.88 29.65 11.89
CA SER A 13 -39.57 29.93 10.50
C SER A 13 -38.17 29.44 10.11
N VAL A 14 -38.11 28.50 9.18
CA VAL A 14 -36.88 28.15 8.45
C VAL A 14 -36.52 29.33 7.54
N PRO A 15 -35.31 29.91 7.60
CA PRO A 15 -34.89 30.87 6.59
C PRO A 15 -34.67 30.11 5.29
N ARG A 16 -35.41 30.50 4.23
CA ARG A 16 -35.10 30.11 2.84
C ARG A 16 -33.67 30.58 2.54
N SER A 17 -32.72 29.65 2.47
CA SER A 17 -31.43 29.93 1.84
C SER A 17 -31.68 30.01 0.34
N GLU A 18 -31.44 31.21 -0.20
CA GLU A 18 -31.44 31.49 -1.62
C GLU A 18 -30.57 30.48 -2.37
N SER A 19 -31.14 29.98 -3.48
CA SER A 19 -30.48 29.16 -4.47
C SER A 19 -29.35 29.95 -5.13
N GLY A 20 -28.19 29.96 -4.47
CA GLY A 20 -26.92 30.37 -5.04
C GLY A 20 -26.40 29.27 -5.95
N ASN A 21 -26.25 29.61 -7.22
CA ASN A 21 -25.68 28.84 -8.31
C ASN A 21 -24.37 28.13 -7.86
N LYS A 22 -24.45 26.85 -7.45
CA LYS A 22 -23.27 26.02 -7.21
C LYS A 22 -22.72 25.63 -8.57
N SER A 23 -21.66 26.34 -8.93
CA SER A 23 -20.81 26.18 -10.10
C SER A 23 -20.73 24.73 -10.61
N GLU A 24 -21.13 24.52 -11.87
CA GLU A 24 -20.76 23.37 -12.69
C GLU A 24 -19.24 23.28 -12.96
N SER A 25 -18.39 24.09 -12.30
CA SER A 25 -16.95 24.17 -12.53
C SER A 25 -16.08 23.32 -11.60
N SER A 26 -16.64 22.52 -10.67
CA SER A 26 -15.82 21.78 -9.69
C SER A 26 -15.26 20.44 -10.18
N ASN A 27 -15.71 19.94 -11.33
CA ASN A 27 -15.41 18.59 -11.81
C ASN A 27 -14.39 18.52 -12.96
N MET A 28 -13.94 19.65 -13.50
CA MET A 28 -12.92 19.63 -14.55
C MET A 28 -11.51 19.56 -13.95
N VAL A 29 -10.64 18.78 -14.59
CA VAL A 29 -9.21 18.74 -14.29
C VAL A 29 -8.59 20.10 -14.67
N ASP A 30 -7.73 20.64 -13.80
CA ASP A 30 -7.08 21.92 -13.99
C ASP A 30 -6.18 21.94 -15.25
N ALA A 31 -6.15 23.06 -15.97
CA ALA A 31 -5.36 23.21 -17.19
C ALA A 31 -3.86 22.92 -16.98
N ALA A 32 -3.29 23.28 -15.82
CA ALA A 32 -1.90 22.99 -15.48
C ALA A 32 -1.67 21.49 -15.23
N VAL A 33 -2.67 20.76 -14.73
CA VAL A 33 -2.59 19.30 -14.60
C VAL A 33 -2.61 18.65 -15.98
N LEU A 34 -3.48 19.12 -16.89
CA LEU A 34 -3.53 18.65 -18.27
C LEU A 34 -2.22 18.91 -19.02
N GLU A 35 -1.62 20.09 -18.85
CA GLU A 35 -0.32 20.41 -19.46
C GLU A 35 0.78 19.46 -18.98
N LYS A 36 0.84 19.19 -17.67
CA LYS A 36 1.78 18.20 -17.09
C LYS A 36 1.55 16.80 -17.63
N LEU A 37 0.29 16.39 -17.74
CA LEU A 37 -0.09 15.08 -18.29
C LEU A 37 0.38 14.94 -19.74
N GLU A 38 0.09 15.92 -20.60
CA GLU A 38 0.50 15.87 -22.02
C GLU A 38 2.03 15.88 -22.17
N SER A 39 2.72 16.75 -21.43
CA SER A 39 4.18 16.82 -21.44
C SER A 39 4.82 15.52 -20.95
N GLY A 40 4.33 14.97 -19.84
CA GLY A 40 4.82 13.72 -19.27
C GLY A 40 4.55 12.53 -20.19
N TYR A 41 3.34 12.42 -20.74
CA TYR A 41 2.98 11.38 -21.69
C TYR A 41 3.91 11.40 -22.93
N ALA A 42 4.16 12.58 -23.50
CA ALA A 42 5.05 12.72 -24.64
C ALA A 42 6.49 12.25 -24.33
N LYS A 43 7.01 12.61 -23.15
CA LYS A 43 8.34 12.15 -22.69
C LYS A 43 8.40 10.65 -22.46
N LEU A 44 7.37 10.07 -21.83
CA LEU A 44 7.30 8.63 -21.60
C LEU A 44 7.22 7.86 -22.93
N ALA A 45 6.39 8.32 -23.86
CA ALA A 45 6.24 7.73 -25.18
C ALA A 45 7.56 7.74 -25.98
N ALA A 46 8.34 8.82 -25.88
CA ALA A 46 9.64 8.95 -26.53
C ALA A 46 10.80 8.22 -25.82
N SER A 47 10.60 7.75 -24.59
CA SER A 47 11.64 7.08 -23.81
C SER A 47 11.95 5.65 -24.31
N ASP A 48 12.91 4.97 -23.69
CA ASP A 48 13.19 3.53 -23.83
C ASP A 48 12.61 2.68 -22.69
N SER A 49 11.86 3.31 -21.76
CA SER A 49 11.23 2.68 -20.59
C SER A 49 10.57 1.34 -20.92
N LYS A 50 10.67 0.39 -19.98
CA LYS A 50 10.06 -0.95 -20.02
C LYS A 50 8.91 -1.10 -19.02
N SER A 51 8.48 0.01 -18.42
CA SER A 51 7.42 0.03 -17.42
C SER A 51 6.09 -0.50 -17.97
N LEU A 52 5.31 -1.15 -17.11
CA LEU A 52 3.93 -1.53 -17.43
C LEU A 52 3.07 -0.29 -17.74
N LEU A 53 3.32 0.83 -17.07
CA LEU A 53 2.71 2.12 -17.40
C LEU A 53 2.89 2.43 -18.89
N LYS A 54 4.12 2.43 -19.41
CA LYS A 54 4.36 2.75 -20.83
C LYS A 54 3.76 1.71 -21.76
N LYS A 55 3.79 0.44 -21.37
CA LYS A 55 3.23 -0.66 -22.19
C LYS A 55 1.72 -0.48 -22.40
N TYR A 56 1.00 -0.02 -21.37
CA TYR A 56 -0.47 -0.02 -21.38
C TYR A 56 -1.12 1.37 -21.48
N LEU A 57 -0.41 2.46 -21.19
CA LEU A 57 -0.91 3.81 -21.40
C LEU A 57 -0.82 4.18 -22.88
N THR A 58 -1.72 3.65 -23.71
CA THR A 58 -1.86 4.05 -25.11
C THR A 58 -2.41 5.48 -25.22
N LYS A 59 -2.26 6.12 -26.39
CA LYS A 59 -2.80 7.48 -26.61
C LYS A 59 -4.31 7.52 -26.40
N GLU A 60 -5.02 6.49 -26.84
CA GLU A 60 -6.46 6.34 -26.65
C GLU A 60 -6.84 6.29 -25.16
N ILE A 61 -6.18 5.41 -24.38
CA ILE A 61 -6.43 5.30 -22.93
C ILE A 61 -6.08 6.62 -22.23
N PHE A 62 -4.95 7.22 -22.57
CA PHE A 62 -4.53 8.51 -22.01
C PHE A 62 -5.56 9.61 -22.28
N ASP A 63 -6.01 9.77 -23.53
CA ASP A 63 -6.99 10.80 -23.92
C ASP A 63 -8.35 10.58 -23.25
N ASN A 64 -8.77 9.32 -23.08
CA ASN A 64 -10.01 8.96 -22.40
C ASN A 64 -9.97 9.19 -20.88
N LEU A 65 -8.79 9.13 -20.25
CA LEU A 65 -8.65 9.18 -18.79
C LEU A 65 -8.15 10.53 -18.25
N LYS A 66 -7.43 11.34 -19.05
CA LYS A 66 -6.71 12.54 -18.56
C LYS A 66 -7.60 13.64 -17.96
N THR A 67 -8.89 13.65 -18.29
CA THR A 67 -9.88 14.64 -17.78
C THR A 67 -10.74 14.09 -16.64
N LYS A 68 -10.54 12.83 -16.23
CA LYS A 68 -11.30 12.21 -15.14
C LYS A 68 -10.72 12.57 -13.77
N LYS A 69 -11.60 12.59 -12.76
CA LYS A 69 -11.27 12.93 -11.38
C LYS A 69 -12.11 12.09 -10.40
N THR A 70 -11.49 11.55 -9.36
CA THR A 70 -12.18 10.79 -8.30
C THR A 70 -12.96 11.75 -7.38
N SER A 71 -13.80 11.19 -6.51
CA SER A 71 -14.48 11.96 -5.45
C SER A 71 -13.52 12.59 -4.44
N PHE A 72 -12.31 12.04 -4.28
CA PHE A 72 -11.21 12.64 -3.49
C PHE A 72 -10.47 13.75 -4.23
N GLY A 73 -10.81 13.96 -5.50
CA GLY A 73 -10.20 14.94 -6.36
C GLY A 73 -8.92 14.50 -7.04
N SER A 74 -8.58 13.21 -6.98
CA SER A 74 -7.40 12.64 -7.60
C SER A 74 -7.59 12.48 -9.10
N THR A 75 -6.52 12.72 -9.84
CA THR A 75 -6.49 12.75 -11.30
C THR A 75 -5.62 11.63 -11.85
N LEU A 76 -5.60 11.47 -13.18
CA LEU A 76 -4.65 10.57 -13.83
C LEU A 76 -3.20 10.94 -13.49
N LEU A 77 -2.88 12.23 -13.25
CA LEU A 77 -1.53 12.65 -12.91
C LEU A 77 -1.08 12.00 -11.61
N ASP A 78 -1.92 12.03 -10.58
CA ASP A 78 -1.64 11.41 -9.28
C ASP A 78 -1.40 9.90 -9.41
N VAL A 79 -2.02 9.25 -10.41
CA VAL A 79 -1.84 7.82 -10.69
C VAL A 79 -0.50 7.51 -11.35
N ILE A 80 -0.08 8.32 -12.33
CA ILE A 80 1.04 7.99 -13.23
C ILE A 80 2.31 8.81 -12.97
N GLN A 81 2.28 9.84 -12.11
CA GLN A 81 3.39 10.78 -11.91
C GLN A 81 4.72 10.07 -11.61
N SER A 82 4.71 9.06 -10.73
CA SER A 82 5.92 8.29 -10.43
C SER A 82 6.55 7.67 -11.67
N GLY A 83 5.76 7.07 -12.57
CA GLY A 83 6.28 6.46 -13.79
C GLY A 83 6.65 7.47 -14.87
N LEU A 84 6.05 8.67 -14.86
CA LEU A 84 6.45 9.79 -15.72
C LEU A 84 7.79 10.40 -15.31
N GLU A 85 8.11 10.41 -14.02
CA GLU A 85 9.37 10.95 -13.50
C GLU A 85 10.49 9.88 -13.45
N ASN A 86 10.12 8.63 -13.21
CA ASN A 86 11.06 7.51 -13.03
C ASN A 86 10.88 6.48 -14.15
N HIS A 87 11.46 6.73 -15.32
CA HIS A 87 11.31 5.89 -16.51
C HIS A 87 11.86 4.46 -16.36
N ASP A 88 12.69 4.20 -15.35
CA ASP A 88 13.20 2.87 -15.02
C ASP A 88 12.27 2.08 -14.05
N SER A 89 11.08 2.59 -13.76
CA SER A 89 10.02 1.87 -13.04
C SER A 89 9.68 0.53 -13.73
N GLY A 90 9.50 -0.53 -12.94
CA GLY A 90 8.92 -1.78 -13.45
C GLY A 90 7.42 -1.65 -13.73
N VAL A 91 6.67 -1.03 -12.81
CA VAL A 91 5.21 -0.82 -12.94
C VAL A 91 4.91 0.63 -13.34
N GLY A 92 5.16 1.59 -12.44
CA GLY A 92 5.07 3.03 -12.74
C GLY A 92 3.75 3.71 -12.37
N ILE A 93 2.80 3.01 -11.74
CA ILE A 93 1.53 3.60 -11.29
C ILE A 93 1.22 3.27 -9.83
N TYR A 94 0.47 4.15 -9.19
CA TYR A 94 -0.08 3.97 -7.85
C TYR A 94 -1.54 4.46 -7.79
N ALA A 95 -2.35 3.90 -6.90
CA ALA A 95 -3.72 4.37 -6.68
C ALA A 95 -3.72 5.45 -5.57
N PRO A 96 -4.08 6.71 -5.83
CA PRO A 96 -4.14 7.74 -4.78
C PRO A 96 -5.28 7.52 -3.77
N ASP A 97 -6.37 6.88 -4.22
CA ASP A 97 -7.50 6.45 -3.41
C ASP A 97 -8.08 5.13 -3.95
N ALA A 98 -9.04 4.53 -3.24
CA ALA A 98 -9.65 3.26 -3.65
C ALA A 98 -10.51 3.37 -4.92
N GLU A 99 -11.14 4.53 -5.16
CA GLU A 99 -11.98 4.78 -6.33
C GLU A 99 -11.14 4.80 -7.62
N ALA A 100 -9.86 5.20 -7.53
CA ALA A 100 -8.93 5.22 -8.64
C ALA A 100 -8.81 3.88 -9.38
N TYR A 101 -8.88 2.75 -8.65
CA TYR A 101 -8.88 1.41 -9.25
C TYR A 101 -10.10 1.17 -10.17
N THR A 102 -11.23 1.84 -9.91
CA THR A 102 -12.43 1.76 -10.74
C THR A 102 -12.45 2.83 -11.82
N LEU A 103 -12.17 4.09 -11.47
CA LEU A 103 -12.27 5.22 -12.42
C LEU A 103 -11.23 5.14 -13.54
N PHE A 104 -10.02 4.67 -13.20
CA PHE A 104 -8.91 4.49 -14.13
C PHE A 104 -8.70 3.01 -14.49
N SER A 105 -9.74 2.18 -14.43
CA SER A 105 -9.66 0.73 -14.67
C SER A 105 -9.06 0.38 -16.02
N ASP A 106 -9.28 1.20 -17.05
CA ASP A 106 -8.76 0.94 -18.41
C ASP A 106 -7.22 0.98 -18.46
N LEU A 107 -6.58 1.59 -17.46
CA LEU A 107 -5.14 1.53 -17.25
C LEU A 107 -4.75 0.48 -16.18
N PHE A 108 -5.46 0.45 -15.04
CA PHE A 108 -5.12 -0.46 -13.94
C PHE A 108 -5.33 -1.94 -14.30
N ASP A 109 -6.46 -2.29 -14.90
CA ASP A 109 -6.82 -3.69 -15.20
C ASP A 109 -5.76 -4.42 -16.03
N PRO A 110 -5.30 -3.90 -17.19
CA PRO A 110 -4.29 -4.60 -17.98
C PRO A 110 -2.91 -4.65 -17.28
N ILE A 111 -2.58 -3.66 -16.45
CA ILE A 111 -1.33 -3.67 -15.66
C ILE A 111 -1.39 -4.73 -14.54
N ILE A 112 -2.54 -4.83 -13.86
CA ILE A 112 -2.79 -5.85 -12.84
C ILE A 112 -2.75 -7.25 -13.48
N GLU A 113 -3.41 -7.43 -14.62
CA GLU A 113 -3.42 -8.70 -15.35
C GLU A 113 -2.01 -9.15 -15.75
N ASP A 114 -1.19 -8.23 -16.27
CA ASP A 114 0.19 -8.52 -16.68
C ASP A 114 1.08 -8.84 -15.47
N TYR A 115 1.07 -7.98 -14.45
CA TYR A 115 1.93 -8.14 -13.29
C TYR A 115 1.64 -9.43 -12.50
N HIS A 116 0.35 -9.76 -12.33
CA HIS A 116 -0.08 -10.92 -11.55
C HIS A 116 -0.19 -12.21 -12.37
N GLY A 117 0.30 -12.22 -13.63
CA GLY A 117 0.40 -13.43 -14.44
C GLY A 117 -0.94 -14.01 -14.87
N GLY A 118 -1.96 -13.17 -15.05
CA GLY A 118 -3.32 -13.57 -15.43
C GLY A 118 -4.34 -13.24 -14.35
N PHE A 119 -5.00 -12.09 -14.50
CA PHE A 119 -6.11 -11.64 -13.67
C PHE A 119 -7.07 -10.74 -14.47
N LYS A 120 -8.00 -11.36 -15.20
CA LYS A 120 -8.89 -10.67 -16.14
C LYS A 120 -9.83 -9.72 -15.42
N LYS A 121 -10.42 -8.78 -16.16
CA LYS A 121 -11.46 -7.87 -15.65
C LYS A 121 -12.66 -8.61 -15.01
N THR A 122 -12.96 -9.83 -15.46
CA THR A 122 -14.03 -10.67 -14.95
C THR A 122 -13.66 -11.52 -13.74
N ASP A 123 -12.36 -11.70 -13.50
CA ASP A 123 -11.87 -12.54 -12.39
C ASP A 123 -12.06 -11.80 -11.08
N LYS A 124 -12.17 -12.55 -9.98
CA LYS A 124 -12.25 -12.03 -8.62
C LYS A 124 -11.22 -12.74 -7.74
N HIS A 125 -10.52 -11.97 -6.92
CA HIS A 125 -9.65 -12.52 -5.90
C HIS A 125 -10.49 -13.38 -4.93
N PRO A 126 -10.01 -14.59 -4.56
CA PRO A 126 -10.74 -15.45 -3.65
C PRO A 126 -10.87 -14.82 -2.25
N PRO A 127 -11.80 -15.30 -1.40
CA PRO A 127 -11.80 -14.98 0.02
C PRO A 127 -10.43 -15.28 0.66
N LYS A 128 -10.07 -14.51 1.69
CA LYS A 128 -8.85 -14.74 2.47
C LYS A 128 -8.83 -16.18 3.00
N GLU A 129 -7.82 -16.94 2.63
CA GLU A 129 -7.55 -18.29 3.11
C GLU A 129 -6.05 -18.41 3.42
N TRP A 130 -5.71 -18.78 4.65
CA TRP A 130 -4.31 -18.97 5.06
C TRP A 130 -3.78 -20.36 4.68
N GLY A 131 -4.68 -21.30 4.38
CA GLY A 131 -4.38 -22.70 4.13
C GLY A 131 -4.07 -23.46 5.43
N ASP A 132 -3.67 -24.72 5.27
CA ASP A 132 -3.15 -25.51 6.37
C ASP A 132 -1.72 -25.08 6.69
N VAL A 133 -1.59 -24.21 7.69
CA VAL A 133 -0.33 -23.59 8.13
C VAL A 133 0.69 -24.60 8.67
N ASP A 134 0.26 -25.83 8.99
CA ASP A 134 1.13 -26.89 9.51
C ASP A 134 1.78 -27.70 8.40
N THR A 135 1.34 -27.56 7.14
CA THR A 135 2.00 -28.16 5.97
C THR A 135 3.31 -27.47 5.59
N LEU A 136 3.54 -26.25 6.09
CA LEU A 136 4.76 -25.49 5.82
C LEU A 136 5.86 -25.85 6.84
N GLY A 137 7.03 -26.23 6.32
CA GLY A 137 8.20 -26.62 7.12
C GLY A 137 9.43 -25.74 6.87
N ASN A 138 10.57 -26.21 7.37
CA ASN A 138 11.86 -25.58 7.11
C ASN A 138 12.32 -25.86 5.67
N LEU A 139 12.54 -24.78 4.92
CA LEU A 139 12.96 -24.78 3.51
C LEU A 139 14.43 -25.23 3.32
N ASP A 140 15.24 -25.15 4.38
CA ASP A 140 16.66 -25.55 4.37
C ASP A 140 17.05 -26.12 5.75
N PRO A 141 16.67 -27.37 6.07
CA PRO A 141 16.91 -27.98 7.38
C PRO A 141 18.38 -28.06 7.79
N ASN A 142 19.30 -28.12 6.82
CA ASN A 142 20.74 -28.18 7.07
C ASN A 142 21.37 -26.78 7.22
N GLY A 143 20.66 -25.71 6.87
CA GLY A 143 21.14 -24.33 6.96
C GLY A 143 22.30 -24.00 6.05
N GLU A 144 22.39 -24.67 4.90
CA GLU A 144 23.53 -24.54 3.95
C GLU A 144 23.37 -23.33 3.01
N PHE A 145 22.14 -22.92 2.73
CA PHE A 145 21.79 -21.96 1.69
C PHE A 145 21.05 -20.74 2.26
N ILE A 146 20.00 -20.95 3.05
CA ILE A 146 19.09 -19.87 3.48
C ILE A 146 19.66 -19.15 4.71
N ILE A 147 19.86 -17.84 4.57
CA ILE A 147 20.32 -16.94 5.62
C ILE A 147 19.15 -16.53 6.52
N SER A 148 18.02 -16.16 5.92
CA SER A 148 16.83 -15.69 6.66
C SER A 148 15.57 -15.84 5.82
N THR A 149 14.44 -15.99 6.51
CA THR A 149 13.10 -16.09 5.92
C THR A 149 12.23 -14.96 6.42
N ARG A 150 11.44 -14.36 5.52
CA ARG A 150 10.56 -13.23 5.82
C ARG A 150 9.26 -13.36 5.03
N VAL A 151 8.14 -13.20 5.72
CA VAL A 151 6.82 -13.05 5.11
C VAL A 151 6.21 -11.73 5.57
N ARG A 152 5.72 -10.93 4.63
CA ARG A 152 4.99 -9.69 4.92
C ARG A 152 3.60 -9.70 4.29
N CYS A 153 2.70 -8.88 4.82
CA CYS A 153 1.48 -8.46 4.13
C CYS A 153 1.25 -6.95 4.31
N GLY A 154 0.52 -6.34 3.38
CA GLY A 154 0.07 -4.95 3.42
C GLY A 154 -1.38 -4.84 3.85
N ARG A 155 -1.75 -3.77 4.57
CA ARG A 155 -3.14 -3.45 4.89
C ARG A 155 -3.36 -1.94 4.86
N SER A 156 -4.52 -1.55 4.34
CA SER A 156 -4.98 -0.16 4.37
C SER A 156 -6.22 -0.03 5.24
N LEU A 157 -6.19 0.88 6.20
CA LEU A 157 -7.31 1.18 7.09
C LEU A 157 -8.54 1.64 6.30
N GLU A 158 -9.69 1.05 6.61
CA GLU A 158 -10.98 1.52 6.11
C GLU A 158 -11.25 2.96 6.57
N GLY A 159 -11.82 3.77 5.68
CA GLY A 159 -12.15 5.18 5.94
C GLY A 159 -11.04 6.19 5.64
N TYR A 160 -9.83 5.74 5.28
CA TYR A 160 -8.72 6.61 4.86
C TYR A 160 -8.34 6.34 3.40
N PRO A 161 -8.05 7.38 2.59
CA PRO A 161 -7.47 7.19 1.27
C PRO A 161 -5.99 6.80 1.40
N PHE A 162 -5.31 6.57 0.27
CA PHE A 162 -3.87 6.28 0.31
C PHE A 162 -3.04 7.56 0.47
N ASN A 163 -1.72 7.39 0.63
CA ASN A 163 -0.77 8.45 0.98
C ASN A 163 -0.90 9.79 0.21
N PRO A 164 -1.15 9.82 -1.11
CA PRO A 164 -1.23 11.08 -1.86
C PRO A 164 -2.42 11.96 -1.47
N CYS A 165 -3.42 11.39 -0.79
CA CYS A 165 -4.63 12.08 -0.34
C CYS A 165 -4.67 12.29 1.18
N LEU A 166 -3.77 11.66 1.95
CA LEU A 166 -3.74 11.82 3.40
C LEU A 166 -3.30 13.22 3.84
N THR A 167 -3.98 13.78 4.82
CA THR A 167 -3.53 14.99 5.54
C THR A 167 -2.58 14.63 6.67
N GLU A 168 -1.78 15.60 7.15
CA GLU A 168 -0.90 15.39 8.32
C GLU A 168 -1.68 14.92 9.56
N ALA A 169 -2.89 15.45 9.77
CA ALA A 169 -3.77 15.05 10.86
C ALA A 169 -4.18 13.57 10.75
N GLN A 170 -4.54 13.11 9.55
CA GLN A 170 -4.88 11.71 9.31
C GLN A 170 -3.68 10.78 9.54
N TYR A 171 -2.46 11.17 9.12
CA TYR A 171 -1.26 10.41 9.45
C TYR A 171 -1.10 10.19 10.96
N LYS A 172 -1.30 11.24 11.77
CA LYS A 172 -1.22 11.15 13.25
C LYS A 172 -2.37 10.34 13.85
N GLU A 173 -3.58 10.48 13.32
CA GLU A 173 -4.75 9.71 13.76
C GLU A 173 -4.56 8.21 13.51
N MET A 174 -4.06 7.85 12.32
CA MET A 174 -3.76 6.47 11.96
C MET A 174 -2.62 5.91 12.82
N GLU A 175 -1.57 6.68 13.08
CA GLU A 175 -0.48 6.30 13.99
C GLU A 175 -1.00 5.99 15.41
N ASP A 176 -1.84 6.87 15.97
CA ASP A 176 -2.43 6.68 17.30
C ASP A 176 -3.30 5.42 17.35
N LYS A 177 -4.16 5.20 16.34
CA LYS A 177 -5.01 4.00 16.24
C LYS A 177 -4.19 2.72 16.14
N VAL A 178 -3.14 2.72 15.30
CA VAL A 178 -2.26 1.58 15.08
C VAL A 178 -1.43 1.28 16.32
N SER A 179 -0.75 2.29 16.88
CA SER A 179 0.11 2.12 18.06
C SER A 179 -0.68 1.61 19.27
N LYS A 180 -1.88 2.14 19.53
CA LYS A 180 -2.79 1.62 20.58
C LYS A 180 -3.17 0.16 20.34
N THR A 181 -3.55 -0.18 19.11
CA THR A 181 -3.91 -1.56 18.75
C THR A 181 -2.76 -2.53 19.00
N LEU A 182 -1.55 -2.17 18.54
CA LEU A 182 -0.37 -3.01 18.65
C LEU A 182 0.16 -3.13 20.09
N SER A 183 -0.05 -2.09 20.92
CA SER A 183 0.31 -2.14 22.35
C SER A 183 -0.44 -3.21 23.15
N GLY A 184 -1.60 -3.66 22.64
CA GLY A 184 -2.39 -4.73 23.23
C GLY A 184 -2.07 -6.13 22.69
N LEU A 185 -0.94 -6.31 21.98
CA LEU A 185 -0.48 -7.63 21.57
C LEU A 185 0.27 -8.31 22.73
N GLU A 186 0.07 -9.61 22.87
CA GLU A 186 0.58 -10.42 23.99
C GLU A 186 1.45 -11.59 23.48
N GLY A 187 2.02 -12.35 24.43
CA GLY A 187 2.83 -13.53 24.12
C GLY A 187 4.04 -13.21 23.23
N GLU A 188 4.27 -14.03 22.21
CA GLU A 188 5.38 -13.84 21.24
C GLU A 188 5.28 -12.51 20.47
N LEU A 189 4.08 -11.94 20.35
CA LEU A 189 3.84 -10.71 19.59
C LEU A 189 4.02 -9.43 20.41
N LYS A 190 4.17 -9.54 21.73
CA LYS A 190 4.35 -8.40 22.64
C LYS A 190 5.61 -7.61 22.29
N GLY A 191 5.48 -6.29 22.31
CA GLY A 191 6.50 -5.39 21.81
C GLY A 191 6.20 -3.93 22.07
N LYS A 192 6.92 -3.07 21.36
CA LYS A 192 6.84 -1.61 21.53
C LYS A 192 6.71 -0.92 20.17
N PHE A 193 5.89 0.13 20.15
CA PHE A 193 5.82 1.07 19.03
C PHE A 193 6.85 2.19 19.21
N HIS A 194 7.59 2.47 18.15
CA HIS A 194 8.62 3.49 18.08
C HIS A 194 8.25 4.48 16.97
N PRO A 195 7.67 5.64 17.32
CA PRO A 195 7.45 6.73 16.36
C PRO A 195 8.77 7.15 15.72
N LEU A 196 8.77 7.42 14.41
CA LEU A 196 9.92 8.05 13.76
C LEU A 196 10.08 9.50 14.20
N THR A 197 8.98 10.18 14.51
CA THR A 197 9.01 11.54 15.05
C THR A 197 9.66 11.52 16.43
N GLY A 198 10.77 12.24 16.58
CA GLY A 198 11.53 12.29 17.83
C GLY A 198 12.38 11.07 18.13
N MET A 199 12.51 10.12 17.19
CA MET A 199 13.45 9.00 17.32
C MET A 199 14.89 9.51 17.38
N ASP A 200 15.63 9.11 18.40
CA ASP A 200 17.04 9.46 18.51
C ASP A 200 17.88 8.72 17.45
N LYS A 201 19.02 9.30 17.08
CA LYS A 201 19.86 8.78 16.00
C LYS A 201 20.44 7.40 16.31
N THR A 202 20.65 7.05 17.57
CA THR A 202 21.18 5.73 17.96
C THR A 202 20.13 4.65 17.74
N THR A 203 18.89 4.88 18.19
CA THR A 203 17.76 3.97 17.92
C THR A 203 17.50 3.86 16.42
N GLN A 204 17.52 4.98 15.70
CA GLN A 204 17.34 4.99 14.24
C GLN A 204 18.40 4.15 13.53
N GLN A 205 19.69 4.35 13.88
CA GLN A 205 20.80 3.60 13.28
C GLN A 205 20.71 2.11 13.59
N GLN A 206 20.38 1.74 14.83
CA GLN A 206 20.21 0.33 15.20
C GLN A 206 19.11 -0.35 14.36
N LEU A 207 17.97 0.33 14.16
CA LEU A 207 16.88 -0.21 13.34
C LEU A 207 17.27 -0.32 11.85
N ILE A 208 18.15 0.56 11.36
CA ILE A 208 18.72 0.46 10.00
C ILE A 208 19.67 -0.73 9.90
N ASP A 209 20.58 -0.88 10.87
CA ASP A 209 21.59 -1.94 10.91
C ASP A 209 20.94 -3.33 11.03
N ASP A 210 19.84 -3.41 11.79
CA ASP A 210 19.05 -4.63 11.93
C ASP A 210 18.16 -4.93 10.69
N HIS A 211 18.19 -4.07 9.66
CA HIS A 211 17.33 -4.14 8.46
C HIS A 211 15.82 -4.04 8.75
N PHE A 212 15.45 -3.34 9.82
CA PHE A 212 14.06 -3.17 10.26
C PHE A 212 13.45 -1.86 9.83
N LEU A 213 14.23 -0.78 9.71
CA LEU A 213 13.71 0.51 9.28
C LEU A 213 13.51 0.55 7.76
N PHE A 214 12.35 1.03 7.34
CA PHE A 214 12.14 1.42 5.95
C PHE A 214 12.98 2.66 5.62
N LYS A 215 13.47 2.74 4.38
CA LYS A 215 14.37 3.82 3.96
C LYS A 215 13.58 5.12 3.77
N GLU A 216 14.15 6.21 4.27
CA GLU A 216 13.69 7.55 3.91
C GLU A 216 14.04 7.85 2.46
N GLY A 217 13.12 8.51 1.74
CA GLY A 217 13.42 9.09 0.42
C GLY A 217 13.47 8.11 -0.75
N ASP A 218 12.61 7.08 -0.75
CA ASP A 218 12.37 6.32 -1.99
C ASP A 218 11.80 7.27 -3.07
N ARG A 219 12.54 7.45 -4.17
CA ARG A 219 12.20 8.40 -5.22
C ARG A 219 10.88 8.06 -5.94
N PHE A 220 10.48 6.80 -5.99
CA PHE A 220 9.20 6.40 -6.60
C PHE A 220 8.05 6.85 -5.70
N LEU A 221 8.17 6.62 -4.38
CA LEU A 221 7.19 7.09 -3.40
C LEU A 221 7.14 8.62 -3.31
N GLN A 222 8.29 9.30 -3.41
CA GLN A 222 8.34 10.76 -3.45
C GLN A 222 7.61 11.32 -4.67
N ALA A 223 7.89 10.80 -5.87
CA ALA A 223 7.22 11.20 -7.10
C ALA A 223 5.72 10.86 -7.12
N ALA A 224 5.31 9.84 -6.36
CA ALA A 224 3.90 9.52 -6.13
C ALA A 224 3.23 10.38 -5.04
N ASN A 225 3.89 11.41 -4.50
CA ASN A 225 3.43 12.22 -3.35
C ASN A 225 3.10 11.40 -2.08
N ALA A 226 3.73 10.23 -1.92
CA ALA A 226 3.45 9.33 -0.80
C ALA A 226 4.25 9.64 0.47
N CYS A 227 5.26 10.51 0.37
CA CYS A 227 6.13 10.89 1.50
C CYS A 227 5.77 12.25 2.13
N ARG A 228 4.59 12.82 1.86
CA ARG A 228 4.19 14.12 2.42
C ARG A 228 4.19 14.10 3.95
N TYR A 229 4.57 15.23 4.56
CA TYR A 229 4.65 15.45 6.01
C TYR A 229 5.65 14.54 6.76
N TRP A 230 6.61 13.92 6.07
CA TRP A 230 7.59 13.05 6.72
C TRP A 230 8.36 13.76 7.86
N PRO A 231 8.60 13.11 9.01
CA PRO A 231 8.22 11.74 9.40
C PRO A 231 6.91 11.67 10.22
N SER A 232 6.04 12.68 10.16
CA SER A 232 4.81 12.73 10.95
C SER A 232 3.90 11.52 10.68
N GLY A 233 3.44 10.89 11.76
CA GLY A 233 2.58 9.69 11.72
C GLY A 233 3.29 8.40 11.31
N ARG A 234 4.61 8.41 11.07
CA ARG A 234 5.35 7.21 10.69
C ARG A 234 5.98 6.59 11.92
N GLY A 235 6.02 5.27 11.94
CA GLY A 235 6.66 4.54 13.03
C GLY A 235 6.83 3.07 12.74
N ILE A 236 7.49 2.40 13.66
CA ILE A 236 7.74 0.97 13.61
C ILE A 236 7.37 0.34 14.93
N TYR A 237 6.60 -0.73 14.87
CA TYR A 237 6.45 -1.66 15.98
C TYR A 237 7.37 -2.84 15.77
N HIS A 238 7.96 -3.36 16.85
CA HIS A 238 8.52 -4.70 16.83
C HIS A 238 8.34 -5.39 18.18
N ASN A 239 8.24 -6.72 18.15
CA ASN A 239 8.29 -7.53 19.37
C ASN A 239 9.70 -7.52 19.99
N ASP A 240 9.79 -8.02 21.23
CA ASP A 240 11.06 -8.03 21.99
C ASP A 240 12.15 -8.85 21.27
N ASN A 241 11.76 -9.93 20.60
CA ASN A 241 12.66 -10.81 19.84
C ASN A 241 12.99 -10.29 18.43
N LYS A 242 12.38 -9.17 18.01
CA LYS A 242 12.50 -8.58 16.67
C LYS A 242 12.21 -9.58 15.52
N THR A 243 11.31 -10.52 15.75
CA THR A 243 10.83 -11.52 14.79
C THR A 243 9.45 -11.19 14.21
N PHE A 244 8.77 -10.20 14.79
CA PHE A 244 7.51 -9.63 14.33
C PHE A 244 7.61 -8.12 14.33
N LEU A 245 7.27 -7.49 13.20
CA LEU A 245 7.36 -6.05 12.99
C LEU A 245 6.11 -5.52 12.29
N VAL A 246 5.78 -4.26 12.53
CA VAL A 246 4.77 -3.53 11.77
C VAL A 246 5.31 -2.16 11.39
N TRP A 247 5.41 -1.86 10.10
CA TRP A 247 5.64 -0.49 9.64
C TRP A 247 4.31 0.22 9.55
N CYS A 248 4.26 1.45 10.06
CA CYS A 248 3.10 2.32 10.03
C CYS A 248 3.36 3.52 9.10
N ASN A 249 2.45 3.72 8.15
CA ASN A 249 2.40 4.87 7.23
C ASN A 249 3.62 5.04 6.31
N GLU A 250 4.17 3.94 5.81
CA GLU A 250 5.19 3.96 4.76
C GLU A 250 4.54 3.99 3.36
N GLU A 251 4.68 2.94 2.54
CA GLU A 251 4.03 2.83 1.23
C GLU A 251 2.54 2.51 1.37
N ASP A 252 2.21 1.64 2.34
CA ASP A 252 0.84 1.29 2.74
C ASP A 252 0.64 1.74 4.19
N HIS A 253 -0.62 1.76 4.66
CA HIS A 253 -0.91 2.20 6.04
C HIS A 253 -0.25 1.28 7.06
N LEU A 254 -0.32 -0.04 6.83
CA LEU A 254 0.43 -1.05 7.56
C LEU A 254 1.20 -1.97 6.62
N ARG A 255 2.42 -2.31 7.02
CA ARG A 255 3.16 -3.45 6.52
C ARG A 255 3.49 -4.37 7.69
N ILE A 256 2.78 -5.50 7.78
CA ILE A 256 2.88 -6.46 8.86
C ILE A 256 3.87 -7.53 8.44
N ILE A 257 4.88 -7.80 9.27
CA ILE A 257 6.08 -8.55 8.90
C ILE A 257 6.38 -9.59 9.96
N SER A 258 6.65 -10.82 9.53
CA SER A 258 7.27 -11.85 10.35
C SER A 258 8.58 -12.28 9.68
N MET A 259 9.65 -12.41 10.45
CA MET A 259 10.95 -12.83 9.94
C MET A 259 11.85 -13.42 11.01
N GLN A 260 12.84 -14.21 10.59
CA GLN A 260 13.91 -14.72 11.44
C GLN A 260 15.08 -15.25 10.60
N PRO A 261 16.28 -15.46 11.20
CA PRO A 261 17.34 -16.24 10.58
C PRO A 261 16.92 -17.69 10.26
N GLY A 262 17.55 -18.28 9.25
CA GLY A 262 17.27 -19.64 8.79
C GLY A 262 16.04 -19.78 7.89
N GLY A 263 15.69 -21.03 7.60
CA GLY A 263 14.69 -21.43 6.58
C GLY A 263 13.30 -21.80 7.10
N ASP A 264 12.98 -21.63 8.39
CA ASP A 264 11.70 -22.08 8.97
C ASP A 264 10.52 -21.19 8.55
N LEU A 265 10.02 -21.42 7.32
CA LEU A 265 8.85 -20.75 6.78
C LEU A 265 7.59 -21.04 7.60
N GLY A 266 7.45 -22.26 8.12
CA GLY A 266 6.30 -22.66 8.94
C GLY A 266 6.15 -21.78 10.17
N GLN A 267 7.24 -21.60 10.94
CA GLN A 267 7.24 -20.72 12.10
C GLN A 267 6.97 -19.26 11.73
N VAL A 268 7.65 -18.75 10.70
CA VAL A 268 7.48 -17.37 10.23
C VAL A 268 6.04 -17.09 9.80
N TYR A 269 5.45 -18.00 9.03
CA TYR A 269 4.10 -17.86 8.50
C TYR A 269 3.04 -17.97 9.61
N ARG A 270 3.13 -18.96 10.51
CA ARG A 270 2.19 -19.08 11.65
C ARG A 270 2.20 -17.85 12.54
N ARG A 271 3.38 -17.26 12.82
CA ARG A 271 3.48 -15.99 13.55
C ARG A 271 2.79 -14.84 12.81
N LEU A 272 2.98 -14.73 11.49
CA LEU A 272 2.31 -13.71 10.68
C LEU A 272 0.79 -13.88 10.72
N VAL A 273 0.30 -15.10 10.46
CA VAL A 273 -1.13 -15.43 10.47
C VAL A 273 -1.77 -15.09 11.81
N THR A 274 -1.11 -15.44 12.92
CA THR A 274 -1.56 -15.14 14.28
C THR A 274 -1.69 -13.63 14.48
N ALA A 275 -0.66 -12.87 14.11
CA ALA A 275 -0.65 -11.42 14.28
C ALA A 275 -1.71 -10.72 13.41
N VAL A 276 -1.81 -11.10 12.12
CA VAL A 276 -2.78 -10.49 11.21
C VAL A 276 -4.21 -10.76 11.66
N ASN A 277 -4.52 -12.00 12.07
CA ASN A 277 -5.86 -12.35 12.56
C ASN A 277 -6.22 -11.62 13.87
N ASP A 278 -5.26 -11.29 14.73
CA ASP A 278 -5.53 -10.50 15.94
C ASP A 278 -5.73 -9.01 15.61
N ILE A 279 -4.88 -8.43 14.75
CA ILE A 279 -4.99 -7.04 14.32
C ILE A 279 -6.31 -6.79 13.57
N GLU A 280 -6.72 -7.71 12.67
CA GLU A 280 -7.96 -7.61 11.88
C GLU A 280 -9.23 -7.59 12.74
N LYS A 281 -9.20 -8.09 13.99
CA LYS A 281 -10.34 -7.99 14.91
C LYS A 281 -10.54 -6.57 15.46
N ARG A 282 -9.50 -5.74 15.38
CA ARG A 282 -9.42 -4.44 16.07
C ARG A 282 -9.38 -3.27 15.10
N ILE A 283 -8.84 -3.48 13.90
CA ILE A 283 -8.76 -2.47 12.83
C ILE A 283 -9.48 -2.97 11.59
N PRO A 284 -10.53 -2.26 11.13
CA PRO A 284 -11.15 -2.57 9.85
C PRO A 284 -10.22 -2.18 8.70
N PHE A 285 -10.11 -3.06 7.70
CA PHE A 285 -9.25 -2.85 6.53
C PHE A 285 -10.06 -2.84 5.25
N SER A 286 -9.61 -2.01 4.32
CA SER A 286 -10.17 -1.85 2.98
C SER A 286 -10.00 -3.14 2.16
N HIS A 287 -11.13 -3.74 1.79
CA HIS A 287 -11.21 -4.91 0.94
C HIS A 287 -12.17 -4.64 -0.22
N HIS A 288 -11.83 -5.12 -1.41
CA HIS A 288 -12.62 -4.99 -2.62
C HIS A 288 -12.99 -6.39 -3.16
N ASP A 289 -14.26 -6.61 -3.48
CA ASP A 289 -14.79 -7.91 -3.93
C ASP A 289 -14.02 -8.52 -5.10
N ARG A 290 -13.48 -7.68 -5.98
CA ARG A 290 -12.62 -8.13 -7.07
C ARG A 290 -11.15 -8.21 -6.69
N LEU A 291 -10.62 -7.21 -5.98
CA LEU A 291 -9.16 -7.01 -5.89
C LEU A 291 -8.55 -7.56 -4.59
N GLY A 292 -9.36 -8.10 -3.69
CA GLY A 292 -8.91 -8.52 -2.37
C GLY A 292 -8.60 -7.31 -1.49
N PHE A 293 -7.58 -7.40 -0.65
CA PHE A 293 -7.14 -6.27 0.15
C PHE A 293 -6.53 -5.18 -0.74
N LEU A 294 -6.94 -3.94 -0.49
CA LEU A 294 -6.50 -2.80 -1.27
C LEU A 294 -5.17 -2.24 -0.73
N THR A 295 -4.26 -1.94 -1.65
CA THR A 295 -2.93 -1.38 -1.39
C THR A 295 -2.64 -0.21 -2.31
N PHE A 296 -1.65 0.60 -1.96
CA PHE A 296 -1.27 1.80 -2.70
C PHE A 296 -0.73 1.47 -4.10
N CYS A 297 0.11 0.43 -4.20
CA CYS A 297 0.65 -0.08 -5.46
C CYS A 297 -0.18 -1.29 -5.96
N PRO A 298 -0.51 -1.39 -7.26
CA PRO A 298 -1.25 -2.54 -7.80
C PRO A 298 -0.52 -3.87 -7.68
N SER A 299 0.81 -3.85 -7.55
CA SER A 299 1.61 -5.07 -7.36
C SER A 299 1.37 -5.75 -6.00
N ASN A 300 0.85 -5.01 -5.02
CA ASN A 300 0.62 -5.51 -3.66
C ASN A 300 -0.85 -5.87 -3.40
N LEU A 301 -1.72 -5.91 -4.41
CA LEU A 301 -3.15 -6.23 -4.26
C LEU A 301 -3.38 -7.70 -3.85
N GLY A 302 -4.64 -8.04 -3.54
CA GLY A 302 -5.07 -9.41 -3.31
C GLY A 302 -4.70 -9.91 -1.92
N THR A 303 -3.78 -10.87 -1.88
CA THR A 303 -3.24 -11.39 -0.61
C THR A 303 -2.38 -10.35 0.10
N THR A 304 -1.77 -9.44 -0.68
CA THR A 304 -0.70 -8.51 -0.28
C THR A 304 0.57 -9.19 0.24
N VAL A 305 0.62 -10.53 0.15
CA VAL A 305 1.66 -11.35 0.75
C VAL A 305 2.91 -11.32 -0.13
N ARG A 306 4.06 -11.09 0.50
CA ARG A 306 5.36 -11.38 -0.10
C ARG A 306 6.15 -12.26 0.86
N ALA A 307 6.29 -13.54 0.50
CA ALA A 307 7.21 -14.47 1.13
C ALA A 307 8.56 -14.42 0.41
N SER A 308 9.65 -14.32 1.17
CA SER A 308 10.99 -14.12 0.64
C SER A 308 12.03 -14.80 1.52
N VAL A 309 13.14 -15.20 0.90
CA VAL A 309 14.34 -15.69 1.58
C VAL A 309 15.56 -14.90 1.12
N HIS A 310 16.48 -14.64 2.03
CA HIS A 310 17.86 -14.35 1.65
C HIS A 310 18.60 -15.68 1.54
N ILE A 311 19.14 -15.99 0.36
CA ILE A 311 19.68 -17.31 0.05
C ILE A 311 21.03 -17.20 -0.70
N LYS A 312 21.97 -18.08 -0.39
CA LYS A 312 23.26 -18.21 -1.07
C LYS A 312 23.21 -19.36 -2.08
N VAL A 313 23.14 -19.04 -3.37
CA VAL A 313 23.18 -20.04 -4.45
C VAL A 313 24.32 -19.76 -5.42
N PRO A 314 25.60 -19.79 -4.97
CA PRO A 314 26.74 -19.24 -5.72
C PRO A 314 26.91 -19.81 -7.13
N LYS A 315 26.60 -21.11 -7.33
CA LYS A 315 26.68 -21.75 -8.66
C LYS A 315 25.63 -21.21 -9.64
N LEU A 316 24.39 -21.03 -9.17
CA LEU A 316 23.31 -20.50 -10.01
C LEU A 316 23.45 -18.98 -10.19
N ALA A 317 23.83 -18.27 -9.12
CA ALA A 317 24.04 -16.83 -9.12
C ALA A 317 25.29 -16.38 -9.92
N ALA A 318 26.20 -17.30 -10.27
CA ALA A 318 27.33 -17.02 -11.16
C ALA A 318 26.87 -16.47 -12.53
N ASN A 319 25.62 -16.75 -12.93
CA ASN A 319 24.96 -16.11 -14.07
C ASN A 319 23.61 -15.56 -13.63
N ARG A 320 23.53 -14.24 -13.40
CA ARG A 320 22.31 -13.56 -12.93
C ARG A 320 21.11 -13.79 -13.86
N SER A 321 21.31 -13.71 -15.18
CA SER A 321 20.22 -13.96 -16.14
C SER A 321 19.70 -15.39 -16.05
N LYS A 322 20.58 -16.37 -15.78
CA LYS A 322 20.15 -17.76 -15.55
C LYS A 322 19.39 -17.91 -14.24
N LEU A 323 19.82 -17.23 -13.18
CA LEU A 323 19.10 -17.20 -11.89
C LEU A 323 17.68 -16.62 -12.07
N GLU A 324 17.56 -15.49 -12.77
CA GLU A 324 16.27 -14.85 -13.08
C GLU A 324 15.38 -15.74 -13.96
N GLU A 325 15.94 -16.40 -14.98
CA GLU A 325 15.21 -17.37 -15.82
C GLU A 325 14.67 -18.54 -14.99
N VAL A 326 15.47 -19.10 -14.08
CA VAL A 326 15.05 -20.21 -13.21
C VAL A 326 13.99 -19.74 -12.22
N ALA A 327 14.19 -18.59 -11.56
CA ALA A 327 13.22 -18.01 -10.63
C ALA A 327 11.86 -17.76 -11.32
N GLY A 328 11.86 -17.22 -12.54
CA GLY A 328 10.65 -16.95 -13.31
C GLY A 328 9.82 -18.20 -13.60
N LYS A 329 10.43 -19.38 -13.78
CA LYS A 329 9.69 -20.65 -13.96
C LYS A 329 8.88 -21.07 -12.73
N PHE A 330 9.24 -20.56 -11.56
CA PHE A 330 8.54 -20.79 -10.29
C PHE A 330 7.74 -19.56 -9.84
N ASN A 331 7.54 -18.57 -10.73
CA ASN A 331 6.87 -17.30 -10.42
C ASN A 331 7.56 -16.54 -9.27
N LEU A 332 8.88 -16.66 -9.16
CA LEU A 332 9.69 -15.97 -8.17
C LEU A 332 10.42 -14.78 -8.79
N GLN A 333 10.65 -13.75 -7.98
CA GLN A 333 11.40 -12.55 -8.36
C GLN A 333 12.75 -12.51 -7.63
N VAL A 334 13.82 -12.21 -8.36
CA VAL A 334 15.14 -11.90 -7.80
C VAL A 334 15.19 -10.40 -7.51
N CYS A 335 15.46 -10.02 -6.26
CA CYS A 335 15.50 -8.64 -5.81
C CYS A 335 16.93 -8.12 -5.61
#